data_AF-A0AA37EJ12-F1
#
_entry.id   AF-A0AA37EJ12-F1
#
_cell.length_a   1.000
_cell.length_b   1.000
_cell.length_c   1.000
_cell.angle_alpha   90.00
_cell.angle_beta   90.00
_cell.angle_gamma   90.00
#
_symmetry.space_group_name_H-M   'P 1'
#
loop_
_entity.id
_entity.type
_entity.pdbx_description
1 polymer ?
#
loop_
_entity_poly.entity_id
_entity_poly.type
_entity_poly.pdbx_seq_one_letter_code
_entity_poly.pdbx_strand_id
1 'polypeptide(L)'
;MKKFLSLVLALVMTMSLVTVSAGAEDFADDGEITYKEAVDVISALGIVDGYSDDSFRPDGVLTRGAAAKIICNLILGPTTAEALSAGTAPFKDVPVTNTFAGYITY
;
A
#
# COMPACT_ATOMS: atom_id res chain seq x y z
N MET A 1 18.47 3.09 43.26
CA MET A 1 17.67 1.91 42.87
C MET A 1 16.17 2.22 42.71
N LYS A 2 15.47 2.73 43.73
CA LYS A 2 14.02 3.04 43.66
C LYS A 2 13.62 3.99 42.51
N LYS A 3 14.44 5.00 42.23
CA LYS A 3 14.19 5.99 41.15
C LYS A 3 14.46 5.44 39.74
N PHE A 4 15.44 4.54 39.61
CA PHE A 4 15.74 3.86 38.34
C PHE A 4 14.67 2.81 38.01
N LEU A 5 14.20 2.06 39.01
CA LEU A 5 13.14 1.06 38.82
C LEU A 5 11.81 1.71 38.43
N SER A 6 11.50 2.88 39.02
CA SER A 6 10.31 3.67 38.65
C SER A 6 10.37 4.22 37.23
N LEU A 7 11.55 4.60 36.73
CA LEU A 7 11.72 5.12 35.38
C LEU A 7 11.55 4.02 34.33
N VAL A 8 12.12 2.83 34.59
CA VAL A 8 11.96 1.66 33.71
C VAL A 8 10.51 1.21 33.65
N LEU A 9 9.80 1.18 34.79
CA LEU A 9 8.38 0.81 34.82
C LEU A 9 7.50 1.81 34.05
N ALA A 10 7.79 3.11 34.17
CA ALA A 10 7.09 4.15 33.41
C ALA A 10 7.31 4.00 31.90
N LEU A 11 8.53 3.71 31.46
CA LEU A 11 8.85 3.50 30.04
C LEU A 11 8.12 2.29 29.45
N VAL A 12 8.07 1.17 30.19
CA VAL A 12 7.35 -0.03 29.77
C VAL A 12 5.85 0.24 29.65
N MET A 13 5.26 0.97 30.60
CA MET A 13 3.84 1.34 30.56
C MET A 13 3.51 2.26 29.36
N THR A 14 4.43 3.15 28.97
CA THR A 14 4.23 3.99 27.77
C THR A 14 4.36 3.23 26.45
N MET A 15 5.19 2.18 26.39
CA MET A 15 5.27 1.33 25.19
C MET A 15 4.01 0.46 25.01
N SER A 16 3.33 0.10 26.10
CA SER A 16 2.05 -0.63 26.04
C SER A 16 0.89 0.18 25.45
N LEU A 17 1.02 1.51 25.33
CA LEU A 17 0.04 2.41 24.73
C LEU A 17 0.30 2.66 23.23
N VAL A 18 1.34 2.06 22.65
CA VAL A 18 1.53 2.10 21.20
C VAL A 18 0.46 1.21 20.58
N THR A 19 -0.67 1.81 20.20
CA THR A 19 -1.63 1.17 19.33
C THR A 19 -0.93 0.87 18.03
N VAL A 20 -0.66 -0.40 17.75
CA VAL A 20 -0.32 -0.84 16.40
C VAL A 20 -1.60 -0.62 15.61
N SER A 21 -1.65 0.49 14.85
CA SER A 21 -2.72 0.70 13.89
C SER A 21 -2.80 -0.55 13.03
N ALA A 22 -4.00 -1.12 12.88
CA ALA A 22 -4.22 -2.09 11.82
C ALA A 22 -3.77 -1.39 10.53
N GLY A 23 -2.85 -1.99 9.76
CA GLY A 23 -2.16 -1.31 8.66
C GLY A 23 -3.05 -0.92 7.47
N ALA A 24 -4.38 -0.92 7.62
CA ALA A 24 -5.30 -0.40 6.62
C ALA A 24 -5.23 1.13 6.62
N GLU A 25 -5.13 1.71 5.44
CA GLU A 25 -5.21 3.15 5.24
C GLU A 25 -6.66 3.62 5.35
N ASP A 26 -6.88 4.75 6.04
CA ASP A 26 -8.16 5.45 6.06
C ASP A 26 -8.24 6.36 4.82
N PHE A 27 -9.18 6.11 3.91
CA PHE A 27 -9.30 6.90 2.68
C PHE A 27 -10.24 8.11 2.87
N ALA A 28 -9.93 9.22 2.20
CA ALA A 28 -10.72 10.44 2.23
C ALA A 28 -12.17 10.25 1.72
N ASP A 29 -12.39 9.25 0.88
CA ASP A 29 -13.67 8.85 0.28
C ASP A 29 -14.23 7.55 0.87
N ASP A 30 -13.84 7.19 2.11
CA ASP A 30 -14.31 6.00 2.83
C ASP A 30 -15.85 5.84 2.84
N GLY A 31 -16.58 6.96 2.88
CA GLY A 31 -18.04 6.98 2.85
C GLY A 31 -18.67 6.53 1.52
N GLU A 32 -17.88 6.48 0.45
CA GLU A 32 -18.29 6.03 -0.89
C GLU A 32 -17.97 4.54 -1.12
N ILE A 33 -17.18 3.92 -0.24
CA ILE A 33 -16.71 2.55 -0.39
C ILE A 33 -17.79 1.56 0.07
N THR A 34 -18.36 0.82 -0.88
CA THR A 34 -19.36 -0.23 -0.57
C THR A 34 -18.74 -1.48 0.06
N TYR A 35 -17.52 -1.85 -0.35
CA TYR A 35 -16.84 -3.09 0.08
C TYR A 35 -15.67 -2.80 1.03
N LYS A 36 -15.94 -2.07 2.13
CA LYS A 36 -14.90 -1.56 3.02
C LYS A 36 -13.96 -2.64 3.57
N GLU A 37 -14.48 -3.78 4.04
CA GLU A 37 -13.64 -4.87 4.55
C GLU A 37 -12.64 -5.40 3.50
N ALA A 38 -13.05 -5.50 2.24
CA ALA A 38 -12.16 -5.94 1.17
C ALA A 38 -11.07 -4.89 0.90
N VAL A 39 -11.45 -3.60 0.90
CA VAL A 39 -10.52 -2.48 0.74
C VAL A 39 -9.51 -2.42 1.89
N ASP A 40 -9.99 -2.54 3.13
CA ASP A 40 -9.16 -2.54 4.33
C ASP A 40 -8.13 -3.69 4.27
N VAL A 41 -8.53 -4.88 3.83
CA VAL A 41 -7.62 -6.04 3.69
C VAL A 41 -6.56 -5.80 2.61
N ILE A 42 -6.95 -5.37 1.40
CA ILE A 42 -5.97 -5.18 0.32
C ILE A 42 -5.05 -3.97 0.57
N SER A 43 -5.53 -2.97 1.30
CA SER A 43 -4.74 -1.84 1.76
C SER A 43 -3.75 -2.28 2.85
N ALA A 44 -4.21 -3.03 3.86
CA ALA A 44 -3.34 -3.57 4.90
C ALA A 44 -2.24 -4.51 4.37
N LEU A 45 -2.49 -5.18 3.24
CA LEU A 45 -1.50 -6.01 2.55
C LEU A 45 -0.56 -5.22 1.64
N GLY A 46 -0.75 -3.89 1.49
CA GLY A 46 0.01 -3.04 0.57
C GLY A 46 -0.25 -3.35 -0.91
N ILE A 47 -1.37 -4.00 -1.22
CA ILE A 47 -1.73 -4.32 -2.61
C ILE A 47 -2.23 -3.06 -3.32
N VAL A 48 -3.01 -2.23 -2.61
CA VAL A 48 -3.56 -0.96 -3.08
C VAL A 48 -3.31 0.12 -2.04
N ASP A 49 -2.58 1.17 -2.42
CA ASP A 49 -2.24 2.30 -1.55
C ASP A 49 -3.15 3.53 -1.76
N GLY A 50 -4.07 3.46 -2.73
CA GLY A 50 -4.89 4.60 -3.15
C GLY A 50 -4.12 5.60 -4.01
N TYR A 51 -4.59 6.85 -3.98
CA TYR A 51 -4.04 7.97 -4.76
C TYR A 51 -3.38 9.00 -3.84
N SER A 52 -2.59 9.91 -4.43
CA SER A 52 -1.84 10.93 -3.70
C SER A 52 -2.70 11.99 -2.98
N ASP A 53 -4.00 11.99 -3.21
CA ASP A 53 -5.00 12.82 -2.53
C ASP A 53 -5.73 12.04 -1.41
N ASP A 54 -5.13 10.94 -0.96
CA ASP A 54 -5.64 10.04 0.08
C ASP A 54 -6.99 9.38 -0.28
N SER A 55 -7.39 9.36 -1.55
CA SER A 55 -8.61 8.69 -2.02
C SER A 55 -8.38 7.25 -2.49
N PHE A 56 -9.39 6.39 -2.34
CA PHE A 56 -9.43 5.05 -2.94
C PHE A 56 -10.02 5.07 -4.36
N ARG A 57 -11.01 5.93 -4.61
CA ARG A 57 -11.81 6.08 -5.83
C ARG A 57 -12.57 4.81 -6.22
N PRO A 58 -13.55 4.35 -5.40
CA PRO A 58 -14.23 3.06 -5.59
C PRO A 58 -14.95 2.93 -6.95
N ASP A 59 -15.50 4.03 -7.46
CA ASP A 59 -16.18 4.08 -8.78
C ASP A 59 -15.28 4.66 -9.90
N GLY A 60 -14.00 4.87 -9.60
CA GLY A 60 -13.02 5.40 -10.54
C GLY A 60 -12.68 4.42 -11.66
N VAL A 61 -12.42 4.93 -12.87
CA VAL A 61 -11.97 4.09 -13.98
C VAL A 61 -10.50 3.69 -13.78
N LEU A 62 -10.26 2.39 -13.64
CA LEU A 62 -8.92 1.84 -13.52
C LEU A 62 -8.22 1.75 -14.88
N THR A 63 -7.00 2.29 -15.00
CA THR A 63 -6.18 2.11 -16.22
C THR A 63 -5.58 0.71 -16.26
N ARG A 64 -5.24 0.22 -17.47
CA ARG A 64 -4.57 -1.08 -17.63
C ARG A 64 -3.22 -1.16 -16.91
N GLY A 65 -2.50 -0.03 -16.82
CA GLY A 65 -1.22 0.04 -16.09
C GLY A 65 -1.40 -0.08 -14.58
N ALA A 66 -2.40 0.61 -14.01
CA ALA A 66 -2.74 0.47 -12.60
C ALA A 66 -3.22 -0.95 -12.27
N ALA A 67 -4.01 -1.58 -13.15
CA ALA A 67 -4.40 -2.98 -13.00
C ALA A 67 -3.20 -3.93 -12.99
N ALA A 68 -2.21 -3.71 -13.86
CA ALA A 68 -0.97 -4.50 -13.87
C ALA A 68 -0.20 -4.37 -12.54
N LYS A 69 -0.10 -3.14 -11.99
CA LYS A 69 0.52 -2.92 -10.66
C LYS A 69 -0.20 -3.72 -9.57
N ILE A 70 -1.53 -3.65 -9.51
CA ILE A 70 -2.35 -4.38 -8.52
C ILE A 70 -2.11 -5.89 -8.61
N ILE A 71 -2.11 -6.44 -9.83
CA ILE A 71 -1.87 -7.88 -10.05
C ILE A 71 -0.45 -8.27 -9.62
N CYS A 72 0.57 -7.47 -9.96
CA CYS A 72 1.94 -7.73 -9.54
C CYS A 72 2.08 -7.69 -8.02
N ASN A 73 1.51 -6.69 -7.35
CA ASN A 73 1.50 -6.60 -5.90
C ASN A 73 0.83 -7.82 -5.25
N LEU A 74 -0.26 -8.31 -5.84
CA LEU A 74 -0.97 -9.49 -5.35
C LEU A 74 -0.14 -10.79 -5.50
N ILE A 75 0.56 -10.96 -6.62
CA ILE A 75 1.31 -12.19 -6.93
C ILE A 75 2.68 -12.22 -6.24
N LEU A 76 3.39 -11.09 -6.25
CA LEU A 76 4.78 -10.98 -5.81
C LEU A 76 4.94 -10.42 -4.39
N GLY A 77 3.89 -9.78 -3.86
CA GLY A 77 3.97 -8.88 -2.72
C GLY A 77 4.51 -7.50 -3.10
N PRO A 78 4.17 -6.46 -2.32
CA PRO A 78 4.48 -5.06 -2.65
C PRO A 78 5.98 -4.79 -2.81
N THR A 79 6.82 -5.35 -1.95
CA THR A 79 8.28 -5.13 -1.97
C THR A 79 8.94 -5.65 -3.25
N THR A 80 8.58 -6.85 -3.69
CA THR A 80 9.14 -7.45 -4.91
C THR A 80 8.58 -6.76 -6.15
N ALA A 81 7.29 -6.43 -6.13
CA ALA A 81 6.63 -5.74 -7.23
C ALA A 81 7.18 -4.32 -7.44
N GLU A 82 7.47 -3.57 -6.37
CA GLU A 82 8.08 -2.23 -6.43
C GLU A 82 9.48 -2.25 -7.08
N ALA A 83 10.22 -3.35 -6.94
CA ALA A 83 11.53 -3.52 -7.57
C ALA A 83 11.47 -3.84 -9.07
N LEU A 84 10.29 -4.09 -9.64
CA LEU A 84 10.13 -4.38 -11.06
C LEU A 84 10.53 -3.19 -11.92
N SER A 85 11.35 -3.45 -12.92
CA SER A 85 11.80 -2.45 -13.89
C SER A 85 11.84 -3.04 -15.30
N ALA A 86 11.56 -2.21 -16.30
CA ALA A 86 11.62 -2.60 -17.70
C ALA A 86 12.96 -2.17 -18.32
N GLY A 87 13.83 -3.15 -18.62
CA GLY A 87 15.09 -2.89 -19.33
C GLY A 87 14.92 -2.73 -20.85
N THR A 88 13.76 -3.13 -21.39
CA THR A 88 13.42 -3.00 -22.81
C THR A 88 11.93 -2.66 -22.94
N ALA A 89 11.52 -2.10 -24.09
CA ALA A 89 10.13 -1.79 -24.40
C ALA A 89 9.57 -2.79 -25.43
N PRO A 90 9.08 -3.97 -24.98
CA PRO A 90 8.56 -4.99 -25.90
C PRO A 90 7.23 -4.56 -26.56
N PHE A 91 6.49 -3.64 -25.92
CA PHE A 91 5.25 -3.08 -26.46
C PHE A 91 5.51 -1.69 -27.04
N LYS A 92 5.02 -1.44 -28.26
CA LYS A 92 5.26 -0.19 -29.00
C LYS A 92 4.74 1.05 -28.26
N ASP A 93 3.66 0.90 -27.51
CA ASP A 93 2.94 1.95 -26.78
C ASP A 93 3.34 2.05 -25.30
N VAL A 94 4.28 1.22 -24.83
CA VAL A 94 4.77 1.23 -23.46
C VAL A 94 6.28 1.46 -23.46
N PRO A 95 6.75 2.72 -23.48
CA PRO A 95 8.17 3.01 -23.36
C PRO A 95 8.68 2.64 -21.95
N VAL A 96 9.99 2.34 -21.82
CA VAL A 96 10.62 2.02 -20.53
C VAL A 96 10.48 3.11 -19.47
N THR A 97 10.23 4.36 -19.89
CA THR A 97 10.00 5.52 -19.01
C THR A 97 8.58 5.61 -18.49
N ASN A 98 7.66 4.75 -18.95
CA ASN A 98 6.31 4.68 -18.41
C ASN A 98 6.37 4.17 -16.96
N THR A 99 5.70 4.84 -16.03
CA THR A 99 5.64 4.48 -14.61
C THR A 99 5.23 3.02 -14.39
N PHE A 100 4.39 2.46 -15.26
CA PHE A 100 3.91 1.10 -15.17
C PHE A 100 4.73 0.09 -16.00
N ALA A 101 5.80 0.52 -16.69
CA ALA A 101 6.53 -0.33 -17.62
C ALA A 101 7.00 -1.65 -16.97
N GLY A 102 7.64 -1.58 -15.79
CA GLY A 102 8.11 -2.76 -15.06
C GLY A 102 7.00 -3.76 -14.77
N TYR A 103 5.84 -3.27 -14.28
CA TYR A 103 4.67 -4.10 -13.98
C TYR A 103 4.00 -4.67 -15.24
N ILE A 104 3.99 -3.92 -16.34
CA ILE A 104 3.38 -4.36 -17.61
C ILE A 104 4.24 -5.44 -18.29
N THR A 105 5.56 -5.39 -18.10
CA THR A 105 6.51 -6.33 -18.74
C THR A 105 6.86 -7.56 -17.90
N TYR A 106 6.40 -7.60 -16.65
CA TYR A 106 6.53 -8.78 -15.77
C TYR A 106 5.69 -9.95 -16.29
#